data_AF-A0A944SZW8-F1
#
_entry.id   AF-A0A944SZW8-F1
#
_cell.length_a   1.000
_cell.length_b   1.000
_cell.length_c   1.000
_cell.angle_alpha   90.00
_cell.angle_beta   90.00
_cell.angle_gamma   90.00
#
_symmetry.space_group_name_H-M   'P 1'
#
loop_
_entity.id
_entity.type
_entity.pdbx_description
1 polymer ?
#
loop_
_entity_poly.entity_id
_entity_poly.type
_entity_poly.pdbx_seq_one_letter_code
_entity_poly.pdbx_strand_id
1 'polypeptide(L)'
;RLVLMAVVGLMVVAMAFVWSNIRLVGLAYEYEALNEIHQILLRENHLLRVEWESLRSLDRVELLAKNEIGLREPTSGQIVTVFLKK
;
A
#
# COMPACT_ATOMS: atom_id res chain seq x y z
N ARG A 1 27.22 -16.59 -53.05
CA ARG A 1 27.39 -17.33 -51.77
C ARG A 1 27.47 -16.37 -50.57
N LEU A 2 28.41 -15.41 -50.55
CA LEU A 2 28.52 -14.41 -49.47
C LEU A 2 27.26 -13.54 -49.29
N VAL A 3 26.65 -13.07 -50.40
CA VAL A 3 25.41 -12.27 -50.34
C VAL A 3 24.25 -13.06 -49.72
N LEU A 4 24.12 -14.34 -50.08
CA LEU A 4 23.10 -15.23 -49.50
C LEU A 4 23.32 -15.44 -48.00
N MET A 5 24.57 -15.62 -47.57
CA MET A 5 24.91 -15.72 -46.13
C MET A 5 24.62 -14.43 -45.37
N ALA A 6 24.88 -13.27 -45.98
CA ALA A 6 24.59 -11.97 -45.38
C ALA A 6 23.07 -11.75 -45.20
N VAL A 7 22.27 -12.11 -46.22
CA VAL A 7 20.81 -12.01 -46.15
C VAL A 7 20.23 -12.94 -45.08
N VAL A 8 20.73 -14.18 -44.99
CA VAL A 8 20.32 -15.12 -43.94
C VAL A 8 20.72 -14.63 -42.56
N GLY A 9 21.93 -14.09 -42.39
CA GLY A 9 22.38 -13.50 -41.14
C GLY A 9 21.49 -12.32 -40.69
N LEU A 10 21.12 -11.45 -41.63
CA LEU A 10 20.24 -10.32 -41.36
C LEU A 10 18.83 -10.76 -40.94
N MET A 11 18.29 -11.81 -41.57
CA MET A 11 17.01 -12.40 -41.18
C MET A 11 17.03 -12.97 -39.75
N VAL A 12 18.11 -13.66 -39.37
CA VAL A 12 18.27 -14.20 -38.02
C VAL A 12 18.35 -13.09 -36.98
N VAL A 13 19.11 -12.03 -37.25
CA VAL A 13 19.22 -10.86 -36.36
C VAL A 13 17.87 -10.15 -36.22
N ALA A 14 17.15 -9.96 -37.32
CA ALA A 14 15.81 -9.36 -37.29
C ALA A 14 14.84 -10.20 -36.45
N MET A 15 14.87 -11.52 -36.61
CA MET A 15 13.99 -12.43 -35.84
C MET A 15 14.35 -12.45 -34.35
N ALA A 16 15.63 -12.44 -34.01
CA ALA A 16 16.09 -12.35 -32.62
C ALA A 16 15.70 -11.00 -31.98
N PHE A 17 15.78 -9.90 -32.74
CA PHE A 17 15.38 -8.57 -32.28
C PHE A 17 13.88 -8.50 -31.97
N VAL A 18 13.03 -9.00 -32.87
CA VAL A 18 11.58 -9.06 -32.66
C VAL A 18 11.23 -9.88 -31.41
N TRP A 19 11.87 -11.04 -31.23
CA TRP A 19 11.65 -11.90 -30.06
C TRP A 19 12.09 -11.25 -28.73
N SER A 20 13.17 -10.46 -28.75
CA SER A 20 13.60 -9.67 -27.58
C SER A 20 12.58 -8.61 -27.19
N ASN A 21 11.99 -7.93 -28.17
CA ASN A 21 10.99 -6.89 -27.93
C ASN A 21 9.67 -7.48 -27.38
N ILE A 22 9.24 -8.64 -27.89
CA ILE A 22 8.01 -9.31 -27.42
C ILE A 22 8.11 -9.73 -25.95
N ARG A 23 9.29 -10.20 -25.51
CA ARG A 23 9.51 -10.54 -24.09
C ARG A 23 9.43 -9.33 -23.16
N LEU A 24 9.93 -8.18 -23.61
CA LEU A 24 9.87 -6.94 -22.84
C LEU A 24 8.41 -6.49 -22.59
N VAL A 25 7.56 -6.63 -23.61
CA VAL A 25 6.14 -6.27 -23.52
C VAL A 25 5.39 -7.22 -22.57
N GLY A 26 5.69 -8.52 -22.60
CA GLY A 26 5.10 -9.47 -21.64
C GLY A 26 5.42 -9.14 -20.18
N LEU A 27 6.69 -8.83 -19.89
CA LEU A 27 7.15 -8.41 -18.56
C LEU A 27 6.49 -7.12 -18.08
N ALA A 28 6.27 -6.16 -18.98
CA ALA A 28 5.59 -4.91 -18.64
C ALA A 28 4.13 -5.15 -18.23
N TYR A 29 3.39 -6.01 -18.93
CA TYR A 29 2.00 -6.30 -18.56
C TYR A 29 1.86 -7.02 -17.22
N GLU A 30 2.78 -7.93 -16.90
CA GLU A 30 2.77 -8.65 -15.63
C GLU A 30 3.14 -7.73 -14.46
N TYR A 31 4.04 -6.77 -14.70
CA TYR A 31 4.39 -5.73 -13.74
C TYR A 31 3.22 -4.77 -13.46
N GLU A 32 2.48 -4.37 -14.50
CA GLU A 32 1.37 -3.43 -14.37
C GLU A 32 0.23 -3.99 -13.50
N ALA A 33 -0.15 -5.25 -13.71
CA ALA A 33 -1.17 -5.91 -12.89
C ALA A 33 -0.73 -6.04 -11.43
N LEU A 34 0.54 -6.39 -11.19
CA LEU A 34 1.09 -6.50 -9.85
C LEU A 34 1.18 -5.14 -9.16
N ASN A 35 1.56 -4.09 -9.89
CA ASN A 35 1.63 -2.73 -9.39
C ASN A 35 0.24 -2.19 -9.03
N GLU A 36 -0.78 -2.47 -9.83
CA GLU A 36 -2.17 -2.07 -9.52
C GLU A 36 -2.63 -2.68 -8.18
N ILE A 37 -2.43 -3.98 -8.00
CA ILE A 37 -2.76 -4.70 -6.76
C ILE A 37 -1.97 -4.11 -5.58
N HIS A 38 -0.69 -3.81 -5.77
CA HIS A 38 0.15 -3.20 -4.75
C HIS A 38 -0.39 -1.83 -4.28
N GLN A 39 -0.81 -0.98 -5.22
CA GLN A 39 -1.37 0.33 -4.90
C GLN A 39 -2.71 0.23 -4.16
N ILE A 40 -3.55 -0.74 -4.52
CA ILE A 40 -4.82 -1.02 -3.82
C ILE A 40 -4.55 -1.40 -2.37
N LEU A 41 -3.66 -2.37 -2.14
CA LEU A 41 -3.29 -2.84 -0.79
C LEU A 41 -2.67 -1.74 0.07
N LEU A 42 -1.81 -0.89 -0.50
CA LEU A 42 -1.23 0.25 0.22
C LEU A 42 -2.30 1.24 0.67
N ARG A 43 -3.29 1.53 -0.20
CA ARG A 43 -4.39 2.43 0.13
C ARG A 43 -5.26 1.85 1.24
N GLU A 44 -5.61 0.58 1.14
CA GLU A 44 -6.42 -0.11 2.15
C GLU A 44 -5.71 -0.13 3.51
N ASN A 45 -4.42 -0.46 3.53
CA ASN A 45 -3.63 -0.44 4.75
C ASN A 45 -3.59 0.96 5.40
N HIS A 46 -3.43 2.01 4.59
CA HIS A 46 -3.45 3.38 5.09
C HIS A 46 -4.79 3.73 5.74
N LEU A 47 -5.91 3.40 5.09
CA LEU A 47 -7.25 3.64 5.62
C LEU A 47 -7.49 2.88 6.92
N LEU A 48 -7.15 1.59 6.96
CA LEU A 48 -7.28 0.77 8.17
C LEU A 48 -6.46 1.32 9.32
N ARG A 49 -5.25 1.83 9.06
CA ARG A 49 -4.42 2.43 10.11
C ARG A 49 -5.03 3.71 10.66
N VAL A 50 -5.59 4.57 9.79
CA VAL A 50 -6.29 5.79 10.21
C VAL A 50 -7.53 5.44 11.04
N GLU A 51 -8.31 4.46 10.61
CA GLU A 51 -9.49 4.00 11.35
C GLU A 51 -9.09 3.40 12.70
N TRP A 52 -8.02 2.60 12.76
CA TRP A 52 -7.52 2.05 14.01
C TRP A 52 -7.09 3.12 15.01
N GLU A 53 -6.36 4.15 14.56
CA GLU A 53 -6.00 5.29 15.41
C GLU A 53 -7.22 6.10 15.84
N SER A 54 -8.23 6.25 14.98
CA SER A 54 -9.51 6.88 15.35
C SER A 54 -10.29 6.05 16.36
N LEU A 55 -10.33 4.72 16.22
CA LEU A 55 -10.98 3.82 17.15
C LEU A 55 -10.30 3.82 18.52
N ARG A 56 -8.97 3.97 18.52
CA ARG A 56 -8.14 4.10 19.72
C ARG A 56 -8.14 5.53 20.29
N SER A 57 -8.60 6.51 19.53
CA SER A 57 -8.63 7.90 19.99
C SER A 57 -9.38 7.98 21.32
N LEU A 58 -8.75 8.64 22.29
CA LEU A 58 -9.31 8.83 23.62
C LEU A 58 -10.70 9.47 23.54
N ASP A 59 -10.93 10.35 22.56
CA ASP A 59 -12.23 10.97 22.28
C ASP A 59 -13.34 9.95 22.00
N ARG A 60 -13.10 8.92 21.19
CA ARG A 60 -14.11 7.89 20.91
C ARG A 60 -14.38 7.03 22.14
N VAL A 61 -13.33 6.68 22.88
CA VAL A 61 -13.44 5.93 24.13
C VAL A 61 -14.23 6.72 25.17
N GLU A 62 -13.97 8.02 25.29
CA GLU A 62 -14.67 8.95 26.17
C GLU A 62 -16.15 9.10 25.77
N LEU A 63 -16.43 9.23 24.47
CA LEU A 63 -17.79 9.36 23.95
C LEU A 63 -18.61 8.09 24.20
N LEU A 64 -18.03 6.91 23.96
CA LEU A 64 -18.63 5.62 24.32
C LEU A 64 -18.83 5.51 25.83
N ALA A 65 -17.83 5.87 26.64
CA ALA A 65 -17.92 5.83 28.10
C ALA A 65 -19.08 6.68 28.62
N LYS A 66 -19.22 7.91 28.11
CA LYS A 66 -20.29 8.85 28.48
C LYS A 66 -21.67 8.35 28.02
N ASN A 67 -21.78 7.85 26.78
CA ASN A 67 -23.08 7.58 26.16
C ASN A 67 -23.62 6.16 26.40
N GLU A 68 -22.76 5.14 26.36
CA GLU A 68 -23.18 3.73 26.45
C GLU A 68 -23.14 3.22 27.90
N ILE A 69 -22.15 3.68 28.66
CA ILE A 69 -21.84 3.18 30.01
C ILE A 69 -22.22 4.18 31.11
N GLY A 70 -22.66 5.38 30.72
CA GLY A 70 -23.13 6.43 31.63
C GLY A 70 -22.04 7.04 32.51
N LEU A 71 -20.76 6.95 32.11
CA LEU A 71 -19.68 7.63 32.83
C LEU A 71 -19.93 9.14 32.86
N ARG A 72 -19.70 9.74 34.01
CA ARG A 72 -19.82 11.19 34.22
C ARG A 72 -18.48 11.76 34.60
N GLU A 73 -18.28 13.04 34.27
CA GLU A 73 -17.09 13.77 34.70
C GLU A 73 -16.94 13.70 36.23
N PRO A 74 -15.72 13.45 36.74
CA PRO A 74 -15.47 13.42 38.17
C PRO A 74 -15.69 14.81 38.78
N THR A 75 -16.24 14.84 39.99
CA THR A 75 -16.35 16.10 40.76
C THR A 75 -14.99 16.50 41.31
N SER A 76 -14.81 17.79 41.63
CA SER A 76 -13.50 18.36 42.04
C SER A 76 -12.81 17.64 43.21
N GLY A 77 -13.56 16.93 44.06
CA GLY A 77 -13.01 16.12 45.17
C GLY A 77 -12.52 14.72 44.78
N GLN A 78 -12.72 14.30 43.52
CA GLN A 78 -12.38 12.96 43.01
C GLN A 78 -11.16 12.97 42.07
N ILE A 79 -10.53 14.13 41.85
CA ILE A 79 -9.40 14.31 40.92
C ILE A 79 -8.08 14.26 41.71
N VAL A 80 -7.21 13.29 41.40
CA VAL A 80 -5.85 13.21 41.95
C VAL A 80 -4.85 13.54 40.83
N THR A 81 -4.16 14.67 40.95
CA THR A 81 -3.11 15.06 39.99
C THR A 81 -1.81 14.35 40.35
N VAL A 82 -1.32 13.50 39.45
CA VAL A 82 -0.05 12.78 39.64
C VAL A 82 1.06 13.52 38.90
N PHE A 83 2.07 13.99 39.61
CA PHE A 83 3.25 14.61 38.99
C PHE A 83 4.26 13.52 38.61
N LEU A 84 4.50 13.35 37.31
CA LEU A 84 5.58 12.48 36.83
C LEU A 84 6.92 13.14 37.16
N LYS A 85 7.74 12.44 37.94
CA LYS A 85 9.11 12.89 38.28
C LYS A 85 9.98 12.79 37.02
N LYS A 86 10.62 13.91 36.66
CA LYS A 86 11.59 14.00 35.55
C LYS A 86 12.78 13.08 35.77
#